data_AF-A0AAE3RDV6-F1
#
_entry.id   AF-A0AAE3RDV6-F1
#
_cell.length_a   1.000
_cell.length_b   1.000
_cell.length_c   1.000
_cell.angle_alpha   90.00
_cell.angle_beta   90.00
_cell.angle_gamma   90.00
#
_symmetry.space_group_name_H-M   'P 1'
#
loop_
_entity.id
_entity.type
_entity.pdbx_description
1 polymer ?
#
loop_
_entity_poly.entity_id
_entity_poly.type
_entity_poly.pdbx_seq_one_letter_code
_entity_poly.pdbx_strand_id
1 'polypeptide(L)'
;MKQICTFSLTTLFVVFVSLTVFGQNFQMNGTAKAGVACTTGNSFQLTANSGNQIGSVWRTARLNLNYSFEVQFSGYFGTADAGADGITFALQSVGPSALGTAGIGIGMQGITPSVTVEFDTYDNAAPGADIANDHIAIFKNGIIGSPVFGAVSARTGGQNIEDGTFYPIRIVWNSSTKTMQVYFNGALRATYSENFANTVFSNNPLVYWGYTASTGGATNQQEVCDVNFFYDNDQDGVFDNTTDLDDDNDGILDTDENGGVDPFADVNSNGIPNYIDPSFAGFVDSN
;
A
#
# COMPACT_ATOMS: atom_id res chain seq x y z
N MET A 1 -22.23 -43.48 61.94
CA MET A 1 -21.18 -43.14 60.95
C MET A 1 -21.81 -42.23 59.90
N LYS A 2 -21.56 -40.92 59.98
CA LYS A 2 -21.94 -39.98 58.91
C LYS A 2 -20.71 -39.81 58.00
N GLN A 3 -20.80 -40.28 56.75
CA GLN A 3 -19.78 -40.00 55.74
C GLN A 3 -19.86 -38.52 55.35
N ILE A 4 -18.76 -37.81 55.57
CA ILE A 4 -18.53 -36.47 55.02
C ILE A 4 -17.96 -36.68 53.63
N CYS A 5 -18.69 -36.23 52.60
CA CYS A 5 -18.26 -36.27 51.22
C CYS A 5 -17.54 -34.96 50.92
N THR A 6 -16.22 -34.98 50.79
CA THR A 6 -15.41 -33.81 50.46
C THR A 6 -15.27 -33.72 48.94
N PHE A 7 -15.88 -32.72 48.31
CA PHE A 7 -15.64 -32.40 46.90
C PHE A 7 -14.36 -31.58 46.79
N SER A 8 -13.38 -32.10 46.04
CA SER A 8 -12.17 -31.35 45.68
C SER A 8 -12.48 -30.50 44.44
N LEU A 9 -12.35 -29.18 44.58
CA LEU A 9 -12.54 -28.23 43.49
C LEU A 9 -11.18 -28.00 42.83
N THR A 10 -10.91 -28.65 41.70
CA THR A 10 -9.72 -28.37 40.87
C THR A 10 -9.95 -27.09 40.08
N THR A 11 -9.29 -26.01 40.48
CA THR A 11 -9.27 -24.73 39.75
C THR A 11 -8.47 -24.90 38.46
N LEU A 12 -9.14 -24.82 37.30
CA LEU A 12 -8.48 -24.81 35.99
C LEU A 12 -7.89 -23.40 35.76
N PHE A 13 -6.57 -23.28 35.85
CA PHE A 13 -5.85 -22.05 35.53
C PHE A 13 -5.69 -21.96 34.01
N VAL A 14 -6.56 -21.20 33.35
CA VAL A 14 -6.40 -20.89 31.92
C VAL A 14 -5.37 -19.77 31.81
N VAL A 15 -4.15 -20.13 31.41
CA VAL A 15 -3.12 -19.15 31.06
C VAL A 15 -3.51 -18.58 29.70
N PHE A 16 -4.02 -17.35 29.68
CA PHE A 16 -4.08 -16.55 28.47
C PHE A 16 -2.64 -16.17 28.09
N VAL A 17 -2.02 -16.96 27.22
CA VAL A 17 -0.84 -16.51 26.49
C VAL A 17 -1.34 -15.45 25.53
N SER A 18 -1.17 -14.18 25.89
CA SER A 18 -1.27 -13.08 24.92
C SER A 18 -0.13 -13.30 23.93
N LEU A 19 -0.41 -13.92 22.78
CA LEU A 19 0.42 -13.69 21.61
C LEU A 19 0.27 -12.20 21.31
N THR A 20 1.28 -11.41 21.68
CA THR A 20 1.62 -10.25 20.87
C THR A 20 2.02 -10.78 19.51
N VAL A 21 1.02 -11.01 18.65
CA VAL A 21 1.26 -10.93 17.21
C VAL A 21 1.83 -9.53 17.04
N PHE A 22 3.03 -9.40 16.49
CA PHE A 22 3.51 -8.13 15.99
C PHE A 22 2.44 -7.63 15.02
N GLY A 23 1.56 -6.76 15.53
CA GLY A 23 0.38 -6.32 14.82
C GLY A 23 0.85 -5.67 13.55
N GLN A 24 0.35 -6.16 12.42
CA GLN A 24 0.73 -5.67 11.11
C GLN A 24 0.67 -4.14 11.08
N ASN A 25 1.66 -3.50 10.44
CA ASN A 25 1.80 -2.04 10.33
C ASN A 25 0.67 -1.36 9.54
N PHE A 26 -0.47 -2.02 9.38
CA PHE A 26 -1.62 -1.61 8.60
C PHE A 26 -2.91 -1.73 9.42
N GLN A 27 -3.75 -0.71 9.34
CA GLN A 27 -5.11 -0.72 9.84
C GLN A 27 -6.07 -1.01 8.69
N MET A 28 -6.86 -2.07 8.82
CA MET A 28 -7.94 -2.43 7.89
C MET A 28 -9.27 -1.87 8.40
N ASN A 29 -10.09 -1.31 7.51
CA ASN A 29 -11.42 -0.79 7.83
C ASN A 29 -12.47 -1.30 6.83
N GLY A 30 -13.74 -1.24 7.24
CA GLY A 30 -14.86 -1.68 6.42
C GLY A 30 -14.81 -3.18 6.15
N THR A 31 -14.86 -3.56 4.87
CA THR A 31 -14.84 -4.96 4.40
C THR A 31 -13.44 -5.53 4.23
N ALA A 32 -12.40 -4.71 4.43
CA ALA A 32 -11.03 -5.14 4.25
C ALA A 32 -10.62 -6.21 5.28
N LYS A 33 -9.90 -7.23 4.82
CA LYS A 33 -9.35 -8.31 5.64
C LYS A 33 -8.07 -8.85 5.01
N ALA A 34 -7.41 -9.80 5.66
CA ALA A 34 -6.27 -10.50 5.09
C ALA A 34 -6.61 -11.09 3.71
N GLY A 35 -5.65 -11.02 2.77
CA GLY A 35 -5.78 -11.52 1.41
C GLY A 35 -6.22 -12.98 1.37
N VAL A 36 -7.06 -13.33 0.38
CA VAL A 36 -7.55 -14.70 0.21
C VAL A 36 -7.19 -15.30 -1.14
N ALA A 37 -6.96 -14.48 -2.17
CA ALA A 37 -6.39 -14.93 -3.44
C ALA A 37 -4.85 -14.96 -3.41
N CYS A 38 -4.24 -14.16 -2.54
CA CYS A 38 -2.81 -14.15 -2.28
C CYS A 38 -2.52 -14.21 -0.79
N THR A 39 -1.56 -15.05 -0.38
CA THR A 39 -1.23 -15.30 1.04
C THR A 39 0.24 -15.03 1.38
N THR A 40 0.99 -14.43 0.45
CA THR A 40 2.40 -14.05 0.61
C THR A 40 2.52 -12.58 0.99
N GLY A 41 3.50 -12.25 1.83
CA GLY A 41 3.79 -10.88 2.23
C GLY A 41 2.60 -10.17 2.89
N ASN A 42 2.59 -8.84 2.78
CA ASN A 42 1.43 -8.03 3.15
C ASN A 42 0.38 -8.12 2.04
N SER A 43 -0.69 -8.87 2.29
CA SER A 43 -1.80 -9.03 1.33
C SER A 43 -3.15 -8.76 1.98
N PHE A 44 -4.00 -8.04 1.25
CA PHE A 44 -5.28 -7.55 1.73
C PHE A 44 -6.37 -7.73 0.68
N GLN A 45 -7.44 -8.41 1.05
CA GLN A 45 -8.70 -8.35 0.31
C GLN A 45 -9.44 -7.09 0.74
N LEU A 46 -9.69 -6.18 -0.19
CA LEU A 46 -10.41 -4.93 0.06
C LEU A 46 -11.93 -5.15 -0.06
N THR A 47 -12.35 -5.88 -1.10
CA THR A 47 -13.75 -6.27 -1.31
C THR A 47 -13.85 -7.76 -1.68
N ALA A 48 -14.93 -8.40 -1.22
CA ALA A 48 -15.40 -9.63 -1.84
C ALA A 48 -16.18 -9.31 -3.12
N ASN A 49 -16.39 -10.32 -3.97
CA ASN A 49 -17.30 -10.24 -5.11
C ASN A 49 -18.77 -10.22 -4.63
N SER A 50 -19.17 -9.12 -4.02
CA SER A 50 -20.49 -8.85 -3.43
C SER A 50 -20.78 -7.35 -3.55
N GLY A 51 -22.06 -6.97 -3.55
CA GLY A 51 -22.47 -5.57 -3.69
C GLY A 51 -22.21 -4.72 -2.45
N ASN A 52 -22.11 -3.40 -2.67
CA ASN A 52 -21.99 -2.37 -1.64
C ASN A 52 -20.87 -2.62 -0.61
N GLN A 53 -19.70 -3.09 -1.07
CA GLN A 53 -18.52 -3.26 -0.23
C GLN A 53 -17.69 -1.97 -0.22
N ILE A 54 -17.01 -1.70 0.89
CA ILE A 54 -16.03 -0.61 1.01
C ILE A 54 -14.93 -1.11 1.92
N GLY A 55 -13.71 -1.20 1.39
CA GLY A 55 -12.53 -1.58 2.18
C GLY A 55 -11.46 -0.50 2.10
N SER A 56 -10.78 -0.26 3.22
CA SER A 56 -9.53 0.51 3.22
C SER A 56 -8.47 -0.16 4.07
N VAL A 57 -7.21 0.01 3.68
CA VAL A 57 -6.04 -0.46 4.42
C VAL A 57 -5.01 0.65 4.45
N TRP A 58 -4.68 1.16 5.64
CA TRP A 58 -3.76 2.29 5.81
C TRP A 58 -2.55 1.88 6.62
N ARG A 59 -1.34 2.20 6.17
CA ARG A 59 -0.15 2.03 7.00
C ARG A 59 -0.27 2.96 8.22
N THR A 60 -0.04 2.44 9.41
CA THR A 60 -0.15 3.22 10.66
C THR A 60 1.05 4.16 10.86
N ALA A 61 2.21 3.77 10.33
CA ALA A 61 3.38 4.64 10.23
C ALA A 61 3.25 5.61 9.04
N ARG A 62 3.41 6.90 9.32
CA ARG A 62 3.30 7.97 8.32
C ARG A 62 4.51 7.98 7.37
N LEU A 63 4.22 8.33 6.13
CA LEU A 63 5.17 8.62 5.05
C LEU A 63 5.54 10.10 5.05
N ASN A 64 6.80 10.42 4.77
CA ASN A 64 7.29 11.80 4.65
C ASN A 64 7.58 12.16 3.18
N LEU A 65 6.80 13.07 2.59
CA LEU A 65 6.90 13.50 1.19
C LEU A 65 8.16 14.31 0.85
N ASN A 66 9.00 14.63 1.84
CA ASN A 66 10.31 15.25 1.60
C ASN A 66 11.36 14.26 1.10
N TYR A 67 11.12 12.96 1.24
CA TYR A 67 11.99 11.90 0.73
C TYR A 67 11.36 11.26 -0.49
N SER A 68 12.19 10.84 -1.43
CA SER A 68 11.73 10.02 -2.54
C SER A 68 11.29 8.66 -1.98
N PHE A 69 10.33 8.03 -2.64
CA PHE A 69 9.88 6.69 -2.25
C PHE A 69 9.38 5.90 -3.44
N GLU A 70 9.39 4.58 -3.27
CA GLU A 70 8.76 3.64 -4.17
C GLU A 70 7.83 2.70 -3.41
N VAL A 71 6.63 2.51 -3.96
CA VAL A 71 5.69 1.48 -3.51
C VAL A 71 5.51 0.47 -4.63
N GLN A 72 5.77 -0.80 -4.32
CA GLN A 72 5.49 -1.93 -5.21
C GLN A 72 4.39 -2.79 -4.61
N PHE A 73 3.43 -3.19 -5.43
CA PHE A 73 2.37 -4.12 -5.04
C PHE A 73 1.78 -4.77 -6.29
N SER A 74 1.07 -5.88 -6.10
CA SER A 74 0.28 -6.51 -7.15
C SER A 74 -1.21 -6.29 -6.92
N GLY A 75 -1.90 -5.74 -7.92
CA GLY A 75 -3.36 -5.57 -7.89
C GLY A 75 -4.09 -6.74 -8.55
N TYR A 76 -5.12 -7.26 -7.88
CA TYR A 76 -6.06 -8.24 -8.43
C TYR A 76 -7.43 -7.60 -8.53
N PHE A 77 -7.94 -7.48 -9.75
CA PHE A 77 -9.16 -6.73 -10.06
C PHE A 77 -10.38 -7.63 -10.23
N GLY A 78 -10.22 -8.95 -10.06
CA GLY A 78 -11.30 -9.93 -10.16
C GLY A 78 -11.29 -10.69 -11.48
N THR A 79 -12.42 -11.33 -11.78
CA THR A 79 -12.60 -12.21 -12.96
C THR A 79 -13.83 -11.87 -13.78
N ALA A 80 -14.62 -10.89 -13.34
CA ALA A 80 -15.79 -10.42 -14.08
C ALA A 80 -15.38 -9.16 -14.87
N ASP A 81 -15.38 -9.25 -16.20
CA ASP A 81 -15.06 -8.16 -17.15
C ASP A 81 -16.02 -6.95 -17.09
N ALA A 82 -17.14 -7.09 -16.38
CA ALA A 82 -18.07 -5.99 -16.11
C ALA A 82 -18.19 -5.75 -14.60
N GLY A 83 -17.12 -6.05 -13.86
CA GLY A 83 -17.05 -5.84 -12.44
C GLY A 83 -16.62 -4.42 -12.11
N ALA A 84 -16.65 -4.09 -10.83
CA ALA A 84 -16.46 -2.72 -10.35
C ALA A 84 -16.03 -2.75 -8.89
N ASP A 85 -15.58 -1.63 -8.32
CA ASP A 85 -15.36 -0.32 -8.97
C ASP A 85 -13.87 -0.05 -9.28
N GLY A 86 -12.97 -0.88 -8.76
CA GLY A 86 -11.52 -0.71 -8.90
C GLY A 86 -10.81 -0.53 -7.56
N ILE A 87 -9.48 -0.44 -7.66
CA ILE A 87 -8.58 -0.28 -6.51
C ILE A 87 -7.93 1.10 -6.57
N THR A 88 -7.66 1.71 -5.42
CA THR A 88 -6.80 2.90 -5.35
C THR A 88 -5.54 2.64 -4.53
N PHE A 89 -4.49 3.38 -4.87
CA PHE A 89 -3.44 3.76 -3.93
C PHE A 89 -3.64 5.23 -3.55
N ALA A 90 -3.53 5.56 -2.27
CA ALA A 90 -3.81 6.91 -1.82
C ALA A 90 -2.86 7.40 -0.73
N LEU A 91 -2.69 8.72 -0.70
CA LEU A 91 -2.04 9.51 0.35
C LEU A 91 -3.09 10.39 1.01
N GLN A 92 -3.16 10.45 2.34
CA GLN A 92 -4.13 11.28 3.06
C GLN A 92 -3.66 11.68 4.47
N SER A 93 -4.27 12.72 5.06
CA SER A 93 -3.89 13.21 6.41
C SER A 93 -4.99 13.10 7.48
N VAL A 94 -6.11 12.44 7.17
CA VAL A 94 -7.27 12.22 8.06
C VAL A 94 -6.93 11.23 9.18
N GLY A 95 -6.29 10.10 8.85
CA GLY A 95 -5.97 9.06 9.82
C GLY A 95 -6.17 7.63 9.30
N PRO A 96 -5.66 6.62 10.02
CA PRO A 96 -5.69 5.23 9.57
C PRO A 96 -7.09 4.58 9.64
N SER A 97 -8.10 5.29 10.14
CA SER A 97 -9.51 4.88 10.12
C SER A 97 -10.31 5.46 8.95
N ALA A 98 -9.66 6.17 8.02
CA ALA A 98 -10.36 6.81 6.91
C ALA A 98 -11.06 5.77 6.00
N LEU A 99 -12.31 6.04 5.65
CA LEU A 99 -13.13 5.21 4.78
C LEU A 99 -14.08 6.12 3.99
N GLY A 100 -13.99 6.08 2.66
CA GLY A 100 -14.84 6.88 1.77
C GLY A 100 -16.17 6.19 1.49
N THR A 101 -16.73 6.43 0.30
CA THR A 101 -18.03 5.87 -0.12
C THR A 101 -17.89 4.73 -1.14
N ALA A 102 -18.92 3.89 -1.23
CA ALA A 102 -19.02 2.80 -2.20
C ALA A 102 -19.31 3.29 -3.63
N GLY A 103 -19.29 2.37 -4.61
CA GLY A 103 -19.61 2.64 -6.00
C GLY A 103 -18.56 3.52 -6.66
N ILE A 104 -19.01 4.49 -7.45
CA ILE A 104 -18.17 5.55 -8.06
C ILE A 104 -17.25 6.29 -7.08
N GLY A 105 -17.46 6.16 -5.77
CA GLY A 105 -16.55 6.74 -4.78
C GLY A 105 -15.27 5.95 -4.52
N ILE A 106 -15.15 4.71 -5.02
CA ILE A 106 -13.99 3.80 -4.95
C ILE A 106 -13.34 3.67 -3.54
N GLY A 107 -14.11 3.94 -2.50
CA GLY A 107 -13.62 4.01 -1.12
C GLY A 107 -12.79 5.26 -0.77
N MET A 108 -12.60 6.23 -1.68
CA MET A 108 -11.86 7.48 -1.47
C MET A 108 -12.70 8.76 -1.47
N GLN A 109 -13.89 8.76 -2.06
CA GLN A 109 -14.74 9.95 -2.12
C GLN A 109 -15.00 10.55 -0.73
N GLY A 110 -14.72 11.85 -0.59
CA GLY A 110 -14.86 12.59 0.67
C GLY A 110 -13.68 12.47 1.64
N ILE A 111 -12.67 11.63 1.39
CA ILE A 111 -11.43 11.63 2.19
C ILE A 111 -10.57 12.81 1.75
N THR A 112 -10.52 13.85 2.59
CA THR A 112 -9.81 15.11 2.29
C THR A 112 -9.03 15.62 3.51
N PRO A 113 -7.80 16.16 3.33
CA PRO A 113 -7.06 16.25 2.06
C PRO A 113 -6.46 14.89 1.67
N SER A 114 -6.30 14.67 0.35
CA SER A 114 -5.75 13.42 -0.19
C SER A 114 -5.20 13.58 -1.61
N VAL A 115 -4.35 12.63 -2.02
CA VAL A 115 -3.95 12.36 -3.41
C VAL A 115 -4.25 10.89 -3.68
N THR A 116 -4.93 10.59 -4.78
CA THR A 116 -5.40 9.23 -5.10
C THR A 116 -4.95 8.86 -6.50
N VAL A 117 -4.28 7.73 -6.64
CA VAL A 117 -4.09 7.03 -7.91
C VAL A 117 -5.14 5.94 -7.98
N GLU A 118 -6.02 6.04 -8.96
CA GLU A 118 -7.08 5.08 -9.22
C GLU A 118 -6.64 4.06 -10.27
N PHE A 119 -7.15 2.84 -10.13
CA PHE A 119 -7.13 1.77 -11.11
C PHE A 119 -8.58 1.29 -11.27
N ASP A 120 -9.31 1.94 -12.18
CA ASP A 120 -10.76 1.81 -12.39
C ASP A 120 -11.04 0.69 -13.41
N THR A 121 -12.06 -0.11 -13.14
CA THR A 121 -12.53 -1.22 -13.99
C THR A 121 -13.95 -1.03 -14.52
N TYR A 122 -14.57 0.13 -14.27
CA TYR A 122 -15.97 0.35 -14.57
C TYR A 122 -16.22 1.70 -15.26
N ASP A 123 -16.64 1.65 -16.52
CA ASP A 123 -17.08 2.84 -17.27
C ASP A 123 -18.40 3.39 -16.70
N ASN A 124 -18.29 4.43 -15.89
CA ASN A 124 -19.37 5.29 -15.40
C ASN A 124 -19.91 6.26 -16.46
N ALA A 125 -19.38 6.24 -17.69
CA ALA A 125 -19.74 7.12 -18.79
C ALA A 125 -19.58 8.62 -18.44
N ALA A 126 -18.54 8.97 -17.68
CA ALA A 126 -18.25 10.33 -17.22
C ALA A 126 -17.22 11.03 -18.13
N PRO A 127 -17.64 11.92 -19.06
CA PRO A 127 -16.74 12.45 -20.08
C PRO A 127 -15.56 13.23 -19.50
N GLY A 128 -14.33 12.81 -19.86
CA GLY A 128 -13.09 13.44 -19.44
C GLY A 128 -12.57 13.00 -18.06
N ALA A 129 -13.41 12.35 -17.26
CA ALA A 129 -13.00 11.71 -16.01
C ALA A 129 -12.73 10.22 -16.17
N ASP A 130 -13.35 9.61 -17.17
CA ASP A 130 -13.48 8.17 -17.34
C ASP A 130 -13.45 7.80 -18.84
N ILE A 131 -13.04 6.58 -19.15
CA ILE A 131 -12.96 6.01 -20.50
C ILE A 131 -13.42 4.56 -20.49
N ALA A 132 -13.87 4.06 -21.65
CA ALA A 132 -14.43 2.71 -21.80
C ALA A 132 -13.47 1.54 -21.50
N ASN A 133 -12.15 1.77 -21.48
CA ASN A 133 -11.19 0.75 -21.09
C ASN A 133 -10.89 0.91 -19.61
N ASP A 134 -10.55 -0.17 -18.91
CA ASP A 134 -9.97 -0.08 -17.58
C ASP A 134 -8.78 0.89 -17.57
N HIS A 135 -8.76 1.78 -16.60
CA HIS A 135 -7.93 2.97 -16.68
C HIS A 135 -7.32 3.38 -15.35
N ILE A 136 -6.37 4.32 -15.47
CA ILE A 136 -5.69 4.95 -14.36
C ILE A 136 -5.94 6.44 -14.44
N ALA A 137 -6.24 7.04 -13.30
CA ALA A 137 -6.41 8.47 -13.15
C ALA A 137 -5.83 8.94 -11.81
N ILE A 138 -5.57 10.25 -11.68
CA ILE A 138 -5.13 10.84 -10.41
C ILE A 138 -6.13 11.89 -9.97
N PHE A 139 -6.55 11.82 -8.71
CA PHE A 139 -7.47 12.75 -8.06
C PHE A 139 -6.85 13.39 -6.82
N LYS A 140 -7.48 14.47 -6.35
CA LYS A 140 -7.10 15.13 -5.10
C LYS A 140 -8.32 15.40 -4.24
N ASN A 141 -8.09 15.50 -2.93
CA ASN A 141 -9.07 15.92 -1.92
C ASN A 141 -10.36 15.09 -1.91
N GLY A 142 -10.27 13.81 -2.28
CA GLY A 142 -11.41 12.89 -2.32
C GLY A 142 -12.50 13.34 -3.30
N ILE A 143 -12.15 14.08 -4.35
CA ILE A 143 -13.07 14.49 -5.43
C ILE A 143 -12.88 13.49 -6.59
N ILE A 144 -13.50 12.32 -6.46
CA ILE A 144 -13.49 11.29 -7.50
C ILE A 144 -14.41 11.73 -8.66
N GLY A 145 -14.05 11.35 -9.89
CA GLY A 145 -14.73 11.81 -11.10
C GLY A 145 -14.32 13.21 -11.59
N SER A 146 -13.32 13.86 -10.97
CA SER A 146 -12.70 15.09 -11.48
C SER A 146 -11.16 14.98 -11.43
N PRO A 147 -10.55 14.23 -12.35
CA PRO A 147 -9.13 13.94 -12.27
C PRO A 147 -8.26 15.17 -12.53
N VAL A 148 -7.12 15.23 -11.84
CA VAL A 148 -6.02 16.18 -12.14
C VAL A 148 -5.00 15.61 -13.12
N PHE A 149 -4.98 14.29 -13.27
CA PHE A 149 -4.37 13.59 -14.40
C PHE A 149 -5.46 12.73 -15.04
N GLY A 150 -5.85 13.08 -16.27
CA GLY A 150 -6.97 12.43 -16.96
C GLY A 150 -6.76 10.94 -17.22
N ALA A 151 -7.87 10.22 -17.38
CA ALA A 151 -7.90 8.78 -17.56
C ALA A 151 -7.00 8.30 -18.73
N VAL A 152 -6.17 7.31 -18.44
CA VAL A 152 -5.34 6.60 -19.42
C VAL A 152 -5.53 5.10 -19.22
N SER A 153 -5.67 4.33 -20.30
CA SER A 153 -5.86 2.87 -20.15
C SER A 153 -4.77 2.24 -19.31
N ALA A 154 -5.14 1.36 -18.37
CA ALA A 154 -4.20 0.73 -17.44
C ALA A 154 -3.14 -0.07 -18.20
N ARG A 155 -3.57 -0.81 -19.22
CA ARG A 155 -2.70 -1.50 -20.19
C ARG A 155 -2.56 -0.65 -21.45
N THR A 156 -1.36 -0.62 -22.04
CA THR A 156 -1.05 0.17 -23.25
C THR A 156 -1.96 -0.16 -24.45
N GLY A 157 -2.54 -1.37 -24.50
CA GLY A 157 -3.48 -1.78 -25.54
C GLY A 157 -4.96 -1.71 -25.14
N GLY A 158 -5.30 -1.18 -23.96
CA GLY A 158 -6.67 -1.10 -23.47
C GLY A 158 -7.31 -2.47 -23.17
N GLN A 159 -6.50 -3.50 -22.95
CA GLN A 159 -7.02 -4.81 -22.58
C GLN A 159 -7.58 -4.77 -21.16
N ASN A 160 -8.61 -5.59 -20.93
CA ASN A 160 -9.18 -5.86 -19.63
C ASN A 160 -8.09 -6.26 -18.59
N ILE A 161 -8.28 -5.85 -17.34
CA ILE A 161 -7.47 -6.20 -16.16
C ILE A 161 -8.19 -7.12 -15.15
N GLU A 162 -9.48 -7.41 -15.35
CA GLU A 162 -10.30 -8.30 -14.53
C GLU A 162 -10.31 -9.75 -15.07
N ASP A 163 -9.12 -10.28 -15.32
CA ASP A 163 -8.91 -11.59 -15.96
C ASP A 163 -8.41 -12.69 -15.00
N GLY A 164 -8.51 -12.44 -13.69
CA GLY A 164 -8.01 -13.33 -12.65
C GLY A 164 -6.49 -13.29 -12.45
N THR A 165 -5.80 -12.33 -13.06
CA THR A 165 -4.35 -12.14 -12.92
C THR A 165 -4.03 -11.05 -11.91
N PHE A 166 -2.93 -11.24 -11.18
CA PHE A 166 -2.30 -10.19 -10.39
C PHE A 166 -1.39 -9.34 -11.30
N TYR A 167 -1.62 -8.04 -11.35
CA TYR A 167 -0.82 -7.10 -12.14
C TYR A 167 0.16 -6.34 -11.25
N PRO A 168 1.48 -6.37 -11.54
CA PRO A 168 2.45 -5.63 -10.76
C PRO A 168 2.32 -4.13 -11.04
N ILE A 169 2.27 -3.35 -9.96
CA ILE A 169 2.10 -1.90 -9.96
C ILE A 169 3.25 -1.30 -9.16
N ARG A 170 3.83 -0.22 -9.70
CA ARG A 170 4.93 0.50 -9.06
C ARG A 170 4.62 2.00 -9.10
N ILE A 171 4.64 2.62 -7.94
CA ILE A 171 4.39 4.06 -7.77
C ILE A 171 5.66 4.68 -7.21
N VAL A 172 6.21 5.63 -7.95
CA VAL A 172 7.44 6.34 -7.60
C VAL A 172 7.11 7.79 -7.31
N TRP A 173 7.62 8.31 -6.21
CA TRP A 173 7.65 9.74 -5.91
C TRP A 173 9.09 10.20 -5.84
N ASN A 174 9.42 11.20 -6.66
CA ASN A 174 10.70 11.88 -6.61
C ASN A 174 10.52 13.22 -5.89
N SER A 175 11.15 13.36 -4.72
CA SER A 175 10.94 14.54 -3.88
C SER A 175 11.59 15.78 -4.49
N SER A 176 12.75 15.68 -5.14
CA SER A 176 13.45 16.86 -5.67
C SER A 176 12.68 17.54 -6.81
N THR A 177 12.14 16.74 -7.74
CA THR A 177 11.31 17.23 -8.87
C THR A 177 9.83 17.34 -8.53
N LYS A 178 9.41 16.83 -7.36
CA LYS A 178 8.01 16.76 -6.91
C LYS A 178 7.14 16.01 -7.93
N THR A 179 7.64 14.88 -8.43
CA THR A 179 7.01 14.10 -9.51
C THR A 179 6.57 12.73 -9.02
N MET A 180 5.31 12.39 -9.25
CA MET A 180 4.78 11.04 -9.10
C MET A 180 4.72 10.33 -10.46
N GLN A 181 5.22 9.10 -10.53
CA GLN A 181 5.09 8.22 -11.68
C GLN A 181 4.38 6.94 -11.30
N VAL A 182 3.46 6.50 -12.16
CA VAL A 182 2.68 5.28 -11.97
C VAL A 182 2.97 4.32 -13.11
N TYR A 183 3.48 3.15 -12.77
CA TYR A 183 3.75 2.07 -13.70
C TYR A 183 2.75 0.93 -13.46
N PHE A 184 2.17 0.41 -14.53
CA PHE A 184 1.28 -0.74 -14.50
C PHE A 184 1.83 -1.81 -15.44
N ASN A 185 2.06 -3.00 -14.90
CA ASN A 185 2.67 -4.12 -15.60
C ASN A 185 3.98 -3.75 -16.34
N GLY A 186 4.83 -2.98 -15.65
CA GLY A 186 6.11 -2.49 -16.16
C GLY A 186 6.04 -1.27 -17.10
N ALA A 187 4.86 -0.88 -17.58
CA ALA A 187 4.70 0.27 -18.47
C ALA A 187 4.37 1.55 -17.68
N LEU A 188 5.06 2.66 -17.98
CA LEU A 188 4.71 3.98 -17.44
C LEU A 188 3.33 4.41 -17.97
N ARG A 189 2.39 4.69 -17.08
CA ARG A 189 1.02 5.10 -17.42
C ARG A 189 0.75 6.55 -17.05
N ALA A 190 1.22 7.02 -15.90
CA ALA A 190 1.05 8.40 -15.47
C ALA A 190 2.37 9.04 -15.03
N THR A 191 2.53 10.33 -15.30
CA THR A 191 3.56 11.19 -14.72
C THR A 191 2.90 12.50 -14.36
N TYR A 192 2.98 12.88 -13.09
CA TYR A 192 2.31 14.07 -12.56
C TYR A 192 3.21 14.81 -11.58
N SER A 193 3.49 16.08 -11.86
CA SER A 193 4.39 16.90 -11.04
C SER A 193 3.62 17.98 -10.30
N GLU A 194 3.64 17.93 -8.97
CA GLU A 194 3.05 18.91 -8.08
C GLU A 194 3.65 18.77 -6.68
N ASN A 195 3.92 19.88 -5.99
CA ASN A 195 4.35 19.83 -4.60
C ASN A 195 3.17 19.51 -3.65
N PHE A 196 2.79 18.24 -3.56
CA PHE A 196 1.65 17.79 -2.76
C PHE A 196 1.69 18.23 -1.30
N ALA A 197 2.87 18.20 -0.67
CA ALA A 197 3.03 18.67 0.71
C ALA A 197 2.54 20.11 0.85
N ASN A 198 2.92 20.99 -0.08
CA ASN A 198 2.51 22.40 -0.09
C ASN A 198 1.04 22.57 -0.52
N THR A 199 0.64 22.00 -1.66
CA THR A 199 -0.62 22.34 -2.34
C THR A 199 -1.83 21.54 -1.86
N VAL A 200 -1.62 20.35 -1.30
CA VAL A 200 -2.68 19.44 -0.84
C VAL A 200 -2.68 19.35 0.68
N PHE A 201 -1.50 19.17 1.28
CA PHE A 201 -1.37 18.89 2.71
C PHE A 201 -0.96 20.10 3.55
N SER A 202 -1.18 21.32 3.05
CA SER A 202 -1.00 22.58 3.80
C SER A 202 0.40 22.74 4.42
N ASN A 203 1.44 22.38 3.66
CA ASN A 203 2.85 22.32 4.07
C ASN A 203 3.21 21.23 5.10
N ASN A 204 2.31 20.27 5.39
CA ASN A 204 2.64 19.10 6.19
C ASN A 204 3.05 17.93 5.28
N PRO A 205 4.32 17.51 5.28
CA PRO A 205 4.76 16.41 4.43
C PRO A 205 4.44 15.03 5.00
N LEU A 206 3.94 14.93 6.24
CA LEU A 206 3.64 13.66 6.90
C LEU A 206 2.22 13.20 6.59
N VAL A 207 2.09 12.12 5.82
CA VAL A 207 0.82 11.57 5.34
C VAL A 207 0.69 10.08 5.67
N TYR A 208 -0.53 9.59 5.77
CA TYR A 208 -0.83 8.17 5.70
C TYR A 208 -0.86 7.74 4.24
N TRP A 209 -0.49 6.49 3.98
CA TRP A 209 -0.64 5.88 2.67
C TRP A 209 -1.30 4.51 2.78
N GLY A 210 -1.92 4.07 1.70
CA GLY A 210 -2.69 2.83 1.73
C GLY A 210 -3.51 2.62 0.49
N TYR A 211 -4.49 1.74 0.63
CA TYR A 211 -5.32 1.26 -0.46
C TYR A 211 -6.79 1.34 -0.10
N THR A 212 -7.63 1.58 -1.09
CA THR A 212 -9.08 1.44 -0.96
C THR A 212 -9.65 0.69 -2.15
N ALA A 213 -10.82 0.11 -1.97
CA ALA A 213 -11.65 -0.34 -3.08
C ALA A 213 -13.11 -0.29 -2.64
N SER A 214 -14.01 -0.28 -3.61
CA SER A 214 -15.43 -0.51 -3.36
C SER A 214 -16.08 -1.36 -4.43
N THR A 215 -17.31 -1.77 -4.14
CA THR A 215 -18.23 -2.30 -5.13
C THR A 215 -19.55 -1.55 -5.04
N GLY A 216 -20.27 -1.46 -6.16
CA GLY A 216 -21.62 -0.94 -6.23
C GLY A 216 -22.62 -2.04 -6.58
N GLY A 217 -23.35 -1.83 -7.68
CA GLY A 217 -24.20 -2.85 -8.29
C GLY A 217 -23.41 -3.87 -9.11
N ALA A 218 -22.36 -3.43 -9.79
CA ALA A 218 -21.32 -4.30 -10.34
C ALA A 218 -20.27 -4.59 -9.26
N THR A 219 -19.63 -5.75 -9.36
CA THR A 219 -18.82 -6.28 -8.27
C THR A 219 -17.65 -7.09 -8.80
N ASN A 220 -16.51 -6.94 -8.13
CA ASN A 220 -15.40 -7.90 -8.23
C ASN A 220 -14.79 -8.15 -6.84
N GLN A 221 -14.07 -9.27 -6.74
CA GLN A 221 -13.12 -9.46 -5.64
C GLN A 221 -11.88 -8.63 -5.96
N GLN A 222 -11.51 -7.75 -5.04
CA GLN A 222 -10.44 -6.79 -5.25
C GLN A 222 -9.40 -6.94 -4.14
N GLU A 223 -8.15 -7.20 -4.52
CA GLU A 223 -7.06 -7.44 -3.58
C GLU A 223 -5.79 -6.71 -3.98
N VAL A 224 -4.99 -6.38 -2.97
CA VAL A 224 -3.58 -6.02 -3.14
C VAL A 224 -2.71 -7.08 -2.49
N CYS A 225 -1.62 -7.47 -3.13
CA CYS A 225 -0.67 -8.43 -2.61
C CYS A 225 0.78 -7.94 -2.73
N ASP A 226 1.65 -8.54 -1.92
CA ASP A 226 3.10 -8.32 -1.97
C ASP A 226 3.46 -6.83 -1.86
N VAL A 227 2.84 -6.16 -0.88
CA VAL A 227 3.05 -4.73 -0.65
C VAL A 227 4.44 -4.52 -0.04
N ASN A 228 5.30 -3.89 -0.83
CA ASN A 228 6.66 -3.50 -0.49
C ASN A 228 6.82 -1.98 -0.62
N PHE A 229 7.60 -1.39 0.28
CA PHE A 229 7.81 0.05 0.38
C PHE A 229 9.29 0.32 0.59
N PHE A 230 9.86 1.21 -0.22
CA PHE A 230 11.27 1.59 -0.18
C PHE A 230 11.39 3.11 -0.08
N TYR A 231 12.24 3.60 0.83
CA TYR A 231 12.69 4.98 0.79
C TYR A 231 13.93 5.08 -0.10
N ASP A 232 14.26 6.32 -0.45
CA ASP A 232 15.56 6.75 -0.96
C ASP A 232 16.01 7.75 0.10
N ASN A 233 16.70 7.23 1.12
CA ASN A 233 16.95 7.93 2.38
C ASN A 233 17.96 9.07 2.20
N ASP A 234 18.94 8.88 1.31
CA ASP A 234 20.06 9.75 1.00
C ASP A 234 19.82 10.66 -0.23
N GLN A 235 18.79 10.36 -1.03
CA GLN A 235 18.29 11.14 -2.17
C GLN A 235 19.18 11.12 -3.41
N ASP A 236 19.90 10.03 -3.66
CA ASP A 236 20.76 9.89 -4.83
C ASP A 236 20.03 9.40 -6.09
N GLY A 237 18.80 8.89 -5.93
CA GLY A 237 17.95 8.36 -7.00
C GLY A 237 18.00 6.85 -7.17
N VAL A 238 18.71 6.13 -6.31
CA VAL A 238 18.56 4.71 -6.02
C VAL A 238 17.59 4.58 -4.83
N PHE A 239 16.85 3.46 -4.74
CA PHE A 239 15.95 3.23 -3.60
C PHE A 239 16.58 2.15 -2.74
N ASP A 240 16.59 2.35 -1.42
CA ASP A 240 17.09 1.41 -0.40
C ASP A 240 16.28 0.09 -0.43
N ASN A 241 16.63 -0.74 -1.41
CA ASN A 241 16.11 -2.08 -1.65
C ASN A 241 17.30 -3.04 -1.72
N THR A 242 17.13 -4.25 -2.26
CA THR A 242 18.24 -5.23 -2.36
C THR A 242 19.35 -4.88 -3.36
N THR A 243 19.33 -3.68 -3.95
CA THR A 243 20.19 -3.25 -5.05
C THR A 243 20.90 -1.94 -4.78
N ASP A 244 20.53 -1.24 -3.71
CA ASP A 244 21.36 -0.17 -3.17
C ASP A 244 22.51 -0.81 -2.39
N LEU A 245 23.72 -0.33 -2.60
CA LEU A 245 24.95 -0.87 -2.02
C LEU A 245 25.80 0.24 -1.37
N ASP A 246 25.29 1.47 -1.30
CA ASP A 246 25.93 2.68 -0.77
C ASP A 246 24.81 3.55 -0.18
N ASP A 247 24.19 3.06 0.90
CA ASP A 247 22.91 3.55 1.45
C ASP A 247 22.95 5.04 1.91
N ASP A 248 24.12 5.68 1.99
CA ASP A 248 24.30 7.11 2.31
C ASP A 248 25.05 7.93 1.23
N ASN A 249 25.47 7.27 0.14
CA ASN A 249 26.18 7.83 -1.01
C ASN A 249 27.37 8.72 -0.63
N ASP A 250 28.11 8.30 0.40
CA ASP A 250 29.38 8.92 0.79
C ASP A 250 30.55 8.48 -0.12
N GLY A 251 30.30 7.48 -0.97
CA GLY A 251 31.23 6.92 -1.95
C GLY A 251 31.96 5.66 -1.47
N ILE A 252 31.51 5.04 -0.37
CA ILE A 252 31.99 3.76 0.15
C ILE A 252 30.82 2.76 0.13
N LEU A 253 30.98 1.63 -0.58
CA LEU A 253 29.94 0.60 -0.60
C LEU A 253 29.74 -0.02 0.80
N ASP A 254 28.51 -0.37 1.18
CA ASP A 254 28.17 -1.05 2.45
C ASP A 254 29.05 -2.29 2.70
N THR A 255 29.42 -2.99 1.62
CA THR A 255 30.31 -4.17 1.67
C THR A 255 31.73 -3.83 2.12
N ASP A 256 32.22 -2.65 1.74
CA ASP A 256 33.54 -2.13 2.11
C ASP A 256 33.51 -1.48 3.49
N GLU A 257 32.41 -0.85 3.88
CA GLU A 257 32.17 -0.34 5.24
C GLU A 257 32.16 -1.47 6.29
N ASN A 258 31.61 -2.62 5.91
CA ASN A 258 31.48 -3.78 6.78
C ASN A 258 32.70 -4.73 6.73
N GLY A 259 33.83 -4.29 6.16
CA GLY A 259 35.05 -5.08 6.07
C GLY A 259 34.90 -6.41 5.31
N GLY A 260 33.97 -6.48 4.35
CA GLY A 260 33.73 -7.65 3.50
C GLY A 260 32.67 -8.64 4.00
N VAL A 261 31.80 -8.25 4.93
CA VAL A 261 30.67 -9.08 5.39
C VAL A 261 29.43 -8.81 4.51
N ASP A 262 28.75 -9.88 4.10
CA ASP A 262 27.57 -9.83 3.22
C ASP A 262 26.41 -9.03 3.87
N PRO A 263 26.00 -7.89 3.29
CA PRO A 263 24.95 -7.02 3.82
C PRO A 263 23.56 -7.68 3.78
N PHE A 264 23.35 -8.68 2.91
CA PHE A 264 22.08 -9.40 2.79
C PHE A 264 21.98 -10.63 3.70
N ALA A 265 23.05 -10.99 4.40
CA ALA A 265 23.02 -12.08 5.38
C ALA A 265 22.23 -11.66 6.63
N ASP A 266 21.73 -12.65 7.35
CA ASP A 266 21.14 -12.50 8.69
C ASP A 266 22.08 -13.20 9.67
N VAL A 267 23.15 -12.52 10.06
CA VAL A 267 24.27 -13.14 10.80
C VAL A 267 23.85 -13.58 12.20
N ASN A 268 22.85 -12.94 12.79
CA ASN A 268 22.32 -13.31 14.11
C ASN A 268 21.01 -14.11 14.06
N SER A 269 20.49 -14.40 12.87
CA SER A 269 19.28 -15.19 12.62
C SER A 269 18.00 -14.62 13.26
N ASN A 270 17.90 -13.29 13.35
CA ASN A 270 16.73 -12.60 13.93
C ASN A 270 15.65 -12.23 12.88
N GLY A 271 15.89 -12.55 11.60
CA GLY A 271 15.01 -12.25 10.48
C GLY A 271 15.16 -10.86 9.90
N ILE A 272 16.15 -10.08 10.36
CA ILE A 272 16.49 -8.75 9.87
C ILE A 272 17.84 -8.86 9.14
N PRO A 273 17.89 -8.57 7.82
CA PRO A 273 19.16 -8.49 7.10
C PRO A 273 20.12 -7.54 7.79
N ASN A 274 21.41 -7.88 7.76
CA ASN A 274 22.49 -7.14 8.39
C ASN A 274 22.35 -5.63 8.12
N TYR A 275 22.16 -5.22 6.86
CA TYR A 275 22.08 -3.81 6.46
C TYR A 275 21.02 -2.95 7.16
N ILE A 276 20.00 -3.55 7.76
CA ILE A 276 18.94 -2.86 8.52
C ILE A 276 18.79 -3.37 9.96
N ASP A 277 19.77 -4.11 10.49
CA ASP A 277 19.71 -4.70 11.83
C ASP A 277 20.35 -3.80 12.90
N PRO A 278 19.56 -3.13 13.76
CA PRO A 278 20.07 -2.26 14.82
C PRO A 278 20.76 -3.02 15.96
N SER A 279 20.65 -4.35 16.00
CA SER A 279 21.28 -5.21 17.00
C SER A 279 22.64 -5.76 16.57
N PHE A 280 23.03 -5.53 15.31
CA PHE A 280 24.35 -5.82 14.79
C PHE A 280 25.14 -4.52 14.61
N ALA A 281 26.22 -4.38 15.38
CA ALA A 281 27.05 -3.18 15.39
C ALA A 281 27.91 -3.11 14.10
N GLY A 282 27.28 -2.65 13.02
CA GLY A 282 27.92 -2.40 11.73
C GLY A 282 27.17 -1.44 10.81
N PHE A 283 25.94 -1.03 11.16
CA PHE A 283 25.02 -0.32 10.25
C PHE A 283 24.49 1.00 10.81
N VAL A 284 25.21 1.55 11.78
CA VAL A 284 24.98 2.92 12.23
C VAL A 284 26.30 3.63 12.07
N ASP A 285 26.48 4.27 10.91
CA ASP A 285 27.32 5.46 10.84
C ASP A 285 26.85 6.41 11.96
N SER A 286 27.82 6.91 12.69
CA SER A 286 27.58 7.89 13.74
C SER A 286 27.85 9.28 13.18
N ASN A 287 27.01 9.80 12.27
CA ASN A 287 26.89 11.22 11.93
C ASN A 287 25.49 11.61 11.43
#